data_AF-A0A3A4NXK6-F1
#
_entry.id   AF-A0A3A4NXK6-F1
#
_cell.length_a   1.000
_cell.length_b   1.000
_cell.length_c   1.000
_cell.angle_alpha   90.00
_cell.angle_beta   90.00
_cell.angle_gamma   90.00
#
_symmetry.space_group_name_H-M   'P 1'
#
loop_
_entity.id
_entity.type
_entity.pdbx_description
1 polymer ?
#
loop_
_entity_poly.entity_id
_entity_poly.type
_entity_poly.pdbx_seq_one_letter_code
_entity_poly.pdbx_strand_id
1 'polypeptide(L)'
;MTIVEKTKWRRRIFYVNPRFQGGAALVFAATIIVGGALFGGLVYRDLRQALWDASMMGHYQMATPFEVVRESLLWHLAALFAGICVLGLVVSLLIERSTKAGVGRCIAVFRASADGDLSTPTGDGGGLAEFGRFGDHIDAARTLTLDQVREIREEAASLAGGVSTEEFGPRWEDLKRKIRRVAT
;
A
#
# COMPACT_ATOMS: atom_id res chain seq x y z
N MET A 1 38.27 28.39 -10.02
CA MET A 1 38.42 26.96 -10.27
C MET A 1 37.41 26.25 -9.39
N THR A 2 36.24 25.97 -9.96
CA THR A 2 34.97 25.80 -9.24
C THR A 2 34.65 24.33 -9.04
N ILE A 3 34.54 23.91 -7.78
CA ILE A 3 34.08 22.59 -7.38
C ILE A 3 32.57 22.55 -7.61
N VAL A 4 32.15 21.88 -8.68
CA VAL A 4 30.74 21.58 -8.94
C VAL A 4 30.37 20.35 -8.13
N GLU A 5 29.76 20.58 -6.97
CA GLU A 5 29.20 19.51 -6.14
C GLU A 5 27.92 18.99 -6.83
N LYS A 6 28.08 17.92 -7.62
CA LYS A 6 26.96 17.17 -8.19
C LYS A 6 26.19 16.50 -7.06
N THR A 7 25.05 17.07 -6.67
CA THR A 7 24.03 16.40 -5.85
C THR A 7 23.49 15.20 -6.62
N LYS A 8 24.15 14.06 -6.41
CA LYS A 8 23.76 12.76 -6.93
C LYS A 8 22.49 12.36 -6.19
N TRP A 9 21.33 12.47 -6.83
CA TRP A 9 20.10 11.81 -6.38
C TRP A 9 20.36 10.29 -6.36
N ARG A 10 20.90 9.80 -5.24
CA ARG A 10 20.91 8.38 -4.91
C ARG A 10 19.44 8.01 -4.77
N ARG A 11 18.84 7.41 -5.80
CA ARG A 11 17.66 6.55 -5.63
C ARG A 11 18.02 5.57 -4.54
N ARG A 12 17.56 5.83 -3.31
CA ARG A 12 17.57 4.85 -2.25
C ARG A 12 16.51 3.84 -2.69
N ILE A 13 16.95 2.84 -3.44
CA ILE A 13 16.16 1.63 -3.65
C ILE A 13 15.97 1.10 -2.24
N PHE A 14 14.80 1.36 -1.65
CA PHE A 14 14.40 0.75 -0.41
C PHE A 14 14.24 -0.73 -0.77
N TYR A 15 15.31 -1.50 -0.61
CA TYR A 15 15.18 -2.93 -0.48
C TYR A 15 14.31 -3.13 0.75
N VAL A 16 13.01 -3.33 0.54
CA VAL A 16 12.15 -3.93 1.53
C VAL A 16 12.80 -5.28 1.78
N ASN A 17 13.57 -5.37 2.86
CA ASN A 17 14.22 -6.59 3.26
C ASN A 17 13.11 -7.64 3.34
N PRO A 18 13.15 -8.75 2.58
CA PRO A 18 12.08 -9.75 2.59
C PRO A 18 11.80 -10.29 4.00
N ARG A 19 12.73 -10.09 4.94
CA ARG A 19 12.59 -10.39 6.37
C ARG A 19 11.58 -9.51 7.12
N PHE A 20 11.25 -8.30 6.63
CA PHE A 20 10.21 -7.44 7.21
C PHE A 20 8.79 -7.76 6.71
N GLN A 21 8.62 -8.77 5.86
CA GLN A 21 7.32 -9.43 5.64
C GLN A 21 6.91 -10.31 6.82
N GLY A 22 7.72 -10.44 7.88
CA GLY A 22 7.48 -11.34 9.02
C GLY A 22 6.08 -11.22 9.62
N GLY A 23 5.56 -10.00 9.82
CA GLY A 23 4.20 -9.81 10.35
C GLY A 23 3.12 -10.32 9.41
N ALA A 24 3.16 -9.92 8.14
CA ALA A 24 2.19 -10.37 7.13
C ALA A 24 2.29 -11.87 6.85
N ALA A 25 3.51 -12.42 6.81
CA ALA A 25 3.78 -13.83 6.63
C ALA A 25 3.32 -14.66 7.84
N LEU A 26 3.49 -14.16 9.06
CA LEU A 26 2.97 -14.80 10.28
C LEU A 26 1.45 -14.80 10.31
N VAL A 27 0.80 -13.68 9.94
CA VAL A 27 -0.66 -13.61 9.83
C VAL A 27 -1.15 -14.60 8.78
N PHE A 28 -0.52 -14.64 7.61
CA PHE A 28 -0.86 -15.59 6.55
C PHE A 28 -0.70 -17.05 7.00
N ALA A 29 0.42 -17.38 7.66
CA ALA A 29 0.66 -18.71 8.20
C ALA A 29 -0.38 -19.07 9.28
N ALA A 30 -0.69 -18.15 10.19
CA ALA A 30 -1.70 -18.35 11.22
C ALA A 30 -3.10 -18.57 10.60
N THR A 31 -3.47 -17.80 9.57
CA THR A 31 -4.73 -17.98 8.84
C THR A 31 -4.80 -19.36 8.19
N ILE A 32 -3.72 -19.82 7.54
CA ILE A 32 -3.67 -21.15 6.94
C ILE A 32 -3.78 -22.24 8.01
N ILE A 33 -3.05 -22.12 9.11
CA ILE A 33 -3.05 -23.11 10.19
C ILE A 33 -4.44 -23.19 10.84
N VAL A 34 -5.03 -22.06 11.21
CA VAL A 34 -6.36 -22.01 11.84
C VAL A 34 -7.43 -22.49 10.87
N GLY A 35 -7.42 -22.01 9.62
CA GLY A 35 -8.38 -22.43 8.60
C GLY A 35 -8.26 -23.93 8.28
N GLY A 36 -7.03 -24.43 8.15
CA GLY A 36 -6.74 -25.84 7.93
C GLY A 36 -7.15 -26.73 9.11
N ALA A 37 -6.90 -26.28 10.35
CA ALA A 37 -7.31 -27.00 11.55
C ALA A 37 -8.84 -27.08 11.69
N LEU A 38 -9.55 -25.98 11.43
CA LEU A 38 -11.02 -25.96 11.44
C LEU A 38 -11.60 -26.85 10.35
N PHE A 39 -11.10 -26.73 9.12
CA PHE A 39 -11.54 -27.57 8.01
C PHE A 39 -11.25 -29.05 8.27
N GLY A 40 -10.04 -29.38 8.71
CA GLY A 40 -9.64 -30.73 9.06
C GLY A 40 -10.47 -31.32 10.21
N GLY A 41 -10.81 -30.52 11.22
CA GLY A 41 -11.67 -30.92 12.32
C GLY A 41 -13.10 -31.25 11.89
N LEU A 42 -13.68 -30.43 11.00
CA LEU A 42 -15.01 -30.67 10.42
C LEU A 42 -15.02 -31.94 9.57
N VAL A 43 -14.05 -32.07 8.66
CA VAL A 43 -13.87 -33.26 7.81
C VAL A 43 -13.71 -34.50 8.69
N TYR A 44 -12.85 -34.46 9.69
CA TYR A 44 -12.62 -35.60 10.58
C TYR A 44 -13.89 -36.02 11.33
N ARG A 45 -14.66 -35.06 11.85
CA ARG A 45 -15.92 -35.32 12.55
C ARG A 45 -16.93 -36.02 11.63
N ASP A 46 -17.11 -35.49 10.43
CA ASP A 46 -18.12 -35.99 9.49
C ASP A 46 -17.71 -37.35 8.89
N LEU A 47 -16.42 -37.55 8.60
CA LEU A 47 -15.88 -38.84 8.18
C LEU A 47 -15.99 -39.90 9.28
N ARG A 48 -15.68 -39.53 10.53
CA ARG A 48 -15.83 -40.43 11.69
C ARG A 48 -17.29 -40.84 11.87
N GLN A 49 -18.22 -39.91 11.70
CA GLN A 49 -19.64 -40.18 11.83
C GLN A 49 -20.15 -41.09 10.70
N ALA A 50 -19.76 -40.83 9.44
CA ALA A 50 -20.09 -41.71 8.32
C ALA A 50 -19.55 -43.14 8.50
N LEU A 51 -18.33 -43.29 9.01
CA LEU A 51 -17.76 -44.61 9.34
C LEU A 51 -18.47 -45.28 10.51
N TRP A 52 -18.87 -44.52 11.53
CA TRP A 52 -19.62 -45.03 12.67
C TRP A 52 -21.00 -45.55 12.24
N ASP A 53 -21.73 -44.77 11.45
CA ASP A 53 -23.04 -45.13 10.93
C ASP A 53 -22.96 -46.38 10.04
N ALA A 54 -21.93 -46.45 9.17
CA ALA A 54 -21.67 -47.64 8.36
C ALA A 54 -21.32 -48.88 9.20
N SER A 55 -20.58 -48.72 10.31
CA SER A 55 -20.25 -49.83 11.21
C SER A 55 -21.49 -50.39 11.94
N MET A 56 -22.47 -49.53 12.24
CA MET A 56 -23.74 -49.91 12.88
C MET A 56 -24.74 -50.55 11.90
N MET A 57 -24.58 -50.34 10.59
CA MET A 57 -25.44 -50.91 9.55
C MET A 57 -25.16 -52.39 9.21
N GLY A 58 -24.12 -53.00 9.79
CA GLY A 58 -23.90 -54.45 9.85
C GLY A 58 -24.12 -55.26 8.55
N HIS A 59 -23.03 -55.58 7.83
CA HIS A 59 -22.93 -56.64 6.80
C HIS A 59 -23.89 -56.63 5.58
N TYR A 60 -24.86 -55.71 5.46
CA TYR A 60 -25.82 -55.75 4.34
C TYR A 60 -25.31 -55.15 3.02
N GLN A 61 -24.24 -54.37 3.03
CA GLN A 61 -23.57 -53.90 1.81
C GLN A 61 -22.05 -53.83 2.07
N MET A 62 -21.26 -54.64 1.36
CA MET A 62 -19.79 -54.60 1.37
C MET A 62 -19.29 -53.39 0.57
N ALA A 63 -19.69 -52.17 0.97
CA ALA A 63 -19.10 -50.95 0.45
C ALA A 63 -17.68 -50.83 1.02
N THR A 64 -16.71 -50.50 0.17
CA THR A 64 -15.35 -50.22 0.62
C THR A 64 -15.34 -48.98 1.53
N PRO A 65 -14.38 -48.84 2.46
CA PRO A 65 -14.29 -47.65 3.31
C PRO A 65 -14.28 -46.35 2.51
N PHE A 66 -13.69 -46.36 1.31
CA PHE A 66 -13.72 -45.23 0.38
C PHE A 66 -15.13 -44.91 -0.11
N GLU A 67 -15.93 -45.89 -0.50
CA GLU A 67 -17.31 -45.68 -0.96
C GLU A 67 -18.21 -45.10 0.13
N VAL A 68 -18.00 -45.50 1.39
CA VAL A 68 -18.73 -44.96 2.55
C VAL A 68 -18.48 -43.46 2.73
N VAL A 69 -17.23 -43.01 2.54
CA VAL A 69 -16.87 -41.60 2.80
C VAL A 69 -16.78 -40.73 1.55
N ARG A 70 -16.81 -41.31 0.35
CA ARG A 70 -16.54 -40.64 -0.93
C ARG A 70 -17.41 -39.41 -1.12
N GLU A 71 -18.71 -39.53 -0.90
CA GLU A 71 -19.64 -38.41 -1.12
C GLU A 71 -19.36 -37.26 -0.15
N SER A 72 -19.18 -37.56 1.13
CA SER A 72 -18.79 -36.56 2.14
C SER A 72 -17.46 -35.90 1.79
N LEU A 73 -16.45 -36.67 1.39
CA LEU A 73 -15.14 -36.15 1.01
C LEU A 73 -15.22 -35.23 -0.22
N LEU A 74 -16.01 -35.60 -1.23
CA LEU A 74 -16.21 -34.78 -2.43
C LEU A 74 -16.90 -33.46 -2.10
N TRP A 75 -17.91 -33.46 -1.23
CA TRP A 75 -18.57 -32.24 -0.77
C TRP A 75 -17.61 -31.30 -0.04
N HIS A 76 -16.78 -31.82 0.85
CA HIS A 76 -15.78 -31.03 1.57
C HIS A 76 -14.72 -30.47 0.62
N LEU A 77 -14.26 -31.26 -0.35
CA LEU A 77 -13.28 -30.79 -1.35
C LEU A 77 -13.89 -29.71 -2.26
N ALA A 78 -15.13 -29.89 -2.69
CA ALA A 78 -15.86 -28.91 -3.48
C ALA A 78 -16.09 -27.61 -2.71
N ALA A 79 -16.50 -27.70 -1.43
CA ALA A 79 -16.69 -26.55 -0.55
C ALA A 79 -15.37 -25.80 -0.30
N LEU A 80 -14.26 -26.53 -0.09
CA LEU A 80 -12.94 -25.93 0.06
C LEU A 80 -12.52 -25.17 -1.21
N PHE A 81 -12.68 -25.81 -2.38
CA PHE A 81 -12.33 -25.20 -3.66
C PHE A 81 -13.18 -23.94 -3.93
N ALA A 82 -14.50 -24.04 -3.75
CA ALA A 82 -15.40 -22.90 -3.89
C ALA A 82 -15.04 -21.76 -2.92
N GLY A 83 -14.75 -22.10 -1.66
CA GLY A 83 -14.33 -21.14 -0.64
C GLY A 83 -13.04 -20.41 -1.03
N ILE A 84 -12.01 -21.14 -1.49
CA ILE A 84 -10.75 -20.56 -1.95
C ILE A 84 -10.97 -19.64 -3.15
N CYS A 85 -11.76 -20.08 -4.14
CA CYS A 85 -12.07 -19.28 -5.32
C CYS A 85 -12.81 -17.99 -4.98
N VAL A 86 -13.85 -18.07 -4.14
CA VAL A 86 -14.64 -16.91 -3.71
C VAL A 86 -13.79 -15.96 -2.90
N LEU A 87 -13.00 -16.46 -1.94
CA LEU A 87 -12.11 -15.63 -1.14
C LEU A 87 -11.06 -14.95 -2.00
N GLY A 88 -10.45 -15.68 -2.94
CA GLY A 88 -9.50 -15.13 -3.90
C GLY A 88 -10.13 -14.00 -4.73
N LEU A 89 -11.34 -14.21 -5.26
CA LEU A 89 -12.07 -13.20 -6.01
C LEU A 89 -12.36 -11.96 -5.17
N VAL A 90 -12.85 -12.14 -3.93
CA VAL A 90 -13.13 -11.03 -3.00
C VAL A 90 -11.86 -10.23 -2.73
N VAL A 91 -10.75 -10.90 -2.43
CA VAL A 91 -9.45 -10.24 -2.19
C VAL A 91 -9.00 -9.47 -3.43
N SER A 92 -9.08 -10.06 -4.62
CA SER A 92 -8.73 -9.38 -5.88
C SER A 92 -9.57 -8.12 -6.11
N LEU A 93 -10.89 -8.19 -5.91
CA LEU A 93 -11.79 -7.04 -6.07
C LEU A 93 -11.50 -5.94 -5.04
N LEU A 94 -11.17 -6.30 -3.80
CA LEU A 94 -10.79 -5.33 -2.76
C LEU A 94 -9.47 -4.64 -3.08
N ILE A 95 -8.47 -5.37 -3.58
CA ILE A 95 -7.19 -4.80 -4.02
C ILE A 95 -7.41 -3.85 -5.20
N GLU A 96 -8.20 -4.26 -6.20
CA GLU A 96 -8.51 -3.44 -7.37
C GLU A 96 -9.20 -2.14 -6.97
N ARG A 97 -10.25 -2.22 -6.14
CA ARG A 97 -10.97 -1.05 -5.63
C ARG A 97 -10.05 -0.11 -4.85
N SER A 98 -9.20 -0.67 -3.97
CA SER A 98 -8.25 0.11 -3.17
C SER A 98 -7.20 0.79 -4.04
N THR A 99 -6.74 0.11 -5.09
CA THR A 99 -5.77 0.64 -6.06
C THR A 99 -6.36 1.77 -6.87
N LYS A 100 -7.57 1.57 -7.42
CA LYS A 100 -8.28 2.62 -8.18
C LYS A 100 -8.52 3.86 -7.34
N ALA A 101 -8.98 3.69 -6.09
CA ALA A 101 -9.16 4.80 -5.16
C ALA A 101 -7.83 5.52 -4.84
N GLY A 102 -6.76 4.76 -4.59
CA GLY A 102 -5.43 5.31 -4.34
C GLY A 102 -4.88 6.12 -5.51
N VAL A 103 -4.94 5.58 -6.73
CA VAL A 103 -4.52 6.27 -7.95
C VAL A 103 -5.35 7.52 -8.20
N GLY A 104 -6.69 7.42 -8.09
CA GLY A 104 -7.59 8.56 -8.28
C GLY A 104 -7.26 9.72 -7.34
N ARG A 105 -6.94 9.42 -6.07
CA ARG A 105 -6.49 10.45 -5.12
C ARG A 105 -5.14 11.05 -5.49
N CYS A 106 -4.16 10.24 -5.87
CA CYS A 106 -2.86 10.76 -6.31
C CYS A 106 -3.02 11.74 -7.48
N ILE A 107 -3.86 11.40 -8.46
CA ILE A 107 -4.17 12.28 -9.59
C ILE A 107 -4.83 13.59 -9.11
N ALA A 108 -5.81 13.51 -8.20
CA ALA A 108 -6.48 14.69 -7.66
C ALA A 108 -5.50 15.63 -6.92
N VAL A 109 -4.59 15.05 -6.14
CA VAL A 109 -3.55 15.76 -5.38
C VAL A 109 -2.56 16.44 -6.32
N PHE A 110 -2.09 15.74 -7.35
CA PHE A 110 -1.21 16.35 -8.36
C PHE A 110 -1.90 17.47 -9.11
N ARG A 111 -3.18 17.31 -9.45
CA ARG A 111 -3.96 18.34 -10.10
C ARG A 111 -4.13 19.58 -9.22
N ALA A 112 -4.48 19.40 -7.95
CA ALA A 112 -4.57 20.50 -6.99
C ALA A 112 -3.24 21.27 -6.89
N SER A 113 -2.10 20.59 -6.87
CA SER A 113 -0.79 21.26 -6.88
C SER A 113 -0.46 21.94 -8.18
N ALA A 114 -0.82 21.36 -9.33
CA ALA A 114 -0.67 22.04 -10.61
C ALA A 114 -1.53 23.31 -10.69
N ASP A 115 -2.69 23.31 -10.04
CA ASP A 115 -3.59 24.46 -9.91
C ASP A 115 -3.15 25.46 -8.80
N GLY A 116 -1.99 25.22 -8.17
CA GLY A 116 -1.37 26.13 -7.19
C GLY A 116 -1.71 25.86 -5.73
N ASP A 117 -2.48 24.81 -5.42
CA ASP A 117 -2.74 24.39 -4.04
C ASP A 117 -1.60 23.50 -3.53
N LEU A 118 -0.74 24.12 -2.72
CA LEU A 118 0.38 23.48 -2.04
C LEU A 118 0.14 23.31 -0.54
N SER A 119 -0.95 23.86 -0.01
CA SER A 119 -1.21 23.90 1.44
C SER A 119 -2.17 22.82 1.92
N THR A 120 -3.02 22.28 1.04
CA THR A 120 -3.96 21.23 1.42
C THR A 120 -3.23 19.90 1.59
N PRO A 121 -3.23 19.30 2.78
CA PRO A 121 -2.56 18.03 3.01
C PRO A 121 -3.21 16.92 2.20
N THR A 122 -2.40 15.95 1.78
CA THR A 122 -2.86 14.78 1.00
C THR A 122 -3.83 13.91 1.82
N GLY A 123 -3.71 13.98 3.15
CA GLY A 123 -4.51 13.23 4.12
C GLY A 123 -4.10 11.77 4.25
N ASP A 124 -4.60 11.12 5.30
CA ASP A 124 -4.54 9.68 5.53
C ASP A 124 -5.49 8.97 4.57
N GLY A 125 -5.10 8.97 3.29
CA GLY A 125 -5.86 8.42 2.18
C GLY A 125 -6.10 6.92 2.34
N GLY A 126 -7.17 6.55 3.03
CA GLY A 126 -7.56 5.17 3.32
C GLY A 126 -7.43 4.25 2.09
N GLY A 127 -6.77 3.11 2.28
CA GLY A 127 -6.37 2.20 1.22
C GLY A 127 -5.08 1.46 1.55
N LEU A 128 -4.33 1.07 0.53
CA LEU A 128 -3.02 0.44 0.70
C LEU A 128 -2.03 1.44 1.35
N ALA A 129 -1.24 0.97 2.32
CA ALA A 129 -0.31 1.79 3.10
C ALA A 129 0.73 2.53 2.22
N GLU A 130 1.04 1.96 1.05
CA GLU A 130 1.92 2.55 0.04
C GLU A 130 1.42 3.91 -0.44
N PHE A 131 0.10 4.09 -0.61
CA PHE A 131 -0.47 5.37 -1.06
C PHE A 131 -0.41 6.43 0.03
N GLY A 132 -0.59 6.05 1.31
CA GLY A 132 -0.39 6.96 2.44
C GLY A 132 1.05 7.46 2.49
N ARG A 133 2.02 6.54 2.43
CA ARG A 133 3.45 6.90 2.38
C ARG A 133 3.78 7.81 1.21
N PHE A 134 3.18 7.56 0.04
CA PHE A 134 3.38 8.43 -1.12
C PHE A 134 2.82 9.83 -0.89
N GLY A 135 1.64 9.94 -0.26
CA GLY A 135 1.06 11.22 0.17
C GLY A 135 1.98 11.99 1.11
N ASP A 136 2.58 11.33 2.10
CA ASP A 136 3.55 11.96 3.01
C ASP A 136 4.74 12.58 2.25
N HIS A 137 5.21 11.91 1.19
CA HIS A 137 6.30 12.44 0.36
C HIS A 137 5.86 13.66 -0.46
N ILE A 138 4.62 13.67 -0.95
CA ILE A 138 4.05 14.83 -1.65
C ILE A 138 3.92 16.00 -0.67
N ASP A 139 3.39 15.79 0.52
CA ASP A 139 3.20 16.85 1.52
C ASP A 139 4.55 17.41 1.99
N ALA A 140 5.57 16.57 2.14
CA ALA A 140 6.93 17.01 2.43
C ALA A 140 7.51 17.89 1.30
N ALA A 141 7.30 17.51 0.04
CA ALA A 141 7.76 18.29 -1.10
C ALA A 141 7.04 19.64 -1.20
N ARG A 142 5.71 19.67 -0.99
CA ARG A 142 4.91 20.89 -0.98
C ARG A 142 5.34 21.86 0.13
N THR A 143 5.56 21.33 1.33
CA THR A 143 6.05 22.12 2.47
C THR A 143 7.38 22.78 2.14
N LEU A 144 8.31 22.04 1.55
CA LEU A 144 9.60 22.59 1.11
C LEU A 144 9.43 23.69 0.06
N THR A 145 8.52 23.50 -0.92
CA THR A 145 8.24 24.52 -1.93
C THR A 145 7.64 25.78 -1.31
N LEU A 146 6.70 25.65 -0.36
CA LEU A 146 6.12 26.79 0.35
C LEU A 146 7.17 27.56 1.16
N ASP A 147 8.07 26.85 1.83
CA ASP A 147 9.17 27.49 2.57
C ASP A 147 10.11 28.28 1.64
N GLN A 148 10.45 27.72 0.47
CA GLN A 148 11.26 28.41 -0.54
C GLN A 148 10.55 29.65 -1.10
N VAL A 149 9.24 29.56 -1.36
CA VAL A 149 8.44 30.71 -1.82
C VAL A 149 8.38 31.79 -0.74
N ARG A 150 8.26 31.41 0.54
CA ARG A 150 8.30 32.36 1.66
C ARG A 150 9.66 33.07 1.75
N GLU A 151 10.76 32.35 1.63
CA GLU A 151 12.11 32.92 1.61
C GLU A 151 12.28 33.93 0.47
N ILE A 152 11.84 33.59 -0.74
CA ILE A 152 11.84 34.49 -1.90
C ILE A 152 11.03 35.75 -1.62
N ARG A 153 9.85 35.61 -1.00
CA ARG A 153 8.98 36.74 -0.65
C ARG A 153 9.62 37.67 0.37
N GLU A 154 10.25 37.11 1.41
CA GLU A 154 10.95 37.86 2.44
C GLU A 154 12.15 38.63 1.85
N GLU A 155 12.92 37.98 0.98
CA GLU A 155 14.05 38.61 0.30
C GLU A 155 13.60 39.73 -0.66
N ALA A 156 12.55 39.50 -1.44
CA ALA A 156 11.95 40.51 -2.30
C ALA A 156 11.44 41.73 -1.50
N ALA A 157 10.78 41.48 -0.36
CA ALA A 157 10.31 42.54 0.54
C ALA A 157 11.49 43.33 1.13
N SER A 158 12.58 42.66 1.50
CA SER A 158 13.78 43.32 2.01
C SER A 158 14.45 44.23 0.96
N LEU A 159 14.47 43.82 -0.31
CA LEU A 159 14.99 44.63 -1.42
C LEU A 159 14.11 45.85 -1.69
N ALA A 160 12.78 45.70 -1.58
CA ALA A 160 11.82 46.79 -1.72
C ALA A 160 11.88 47.78 -0.55
N GLY A 161 12.28 47.33 0.64
CA GLY A 161 12.36 48.13 1.88
C GLY A 161 13.53 49.12 1.96
N GLY A 162 14.38 49.18 0.93
CA GLY A 162 15.51 50.11 0.86
C GLY A 162 16.83 49.46 1.22
N VAL A 163 17.59 49.08 0.20
CA VAL A 163 18.94 48.51 0.31
C VAL A 163 19.89 49.44 -0.47
N SER A 164 21.16 49.52 -0.06
CA SER A 164 22.16 50.33 -0.78
C SER A 164 22.31 49.84 -2.22
N THR A 165 22.67 50.74 -3.14
CA THR A 165 22.85 50.42 -4.57
C THR A 165 23.94 49.38 -4.82
N GLU A 166 24.98 49.34 -3.97
CA GLU A 166 26.06 48.36 -4.04
C GLU A 166 25.60 46.95 -3.66
N GLU A 167 24.70 46.83 -2.69
CA GLU A 167 24.16 45.54 -2.23
C GLU A 167 22.96 45.06 -3.07
N PHE A 168 22.24 45.97 -3.73
CA PHE A 168 21.05 45.63 -4.51
C PHE A 168 21.36 44.71 -5.69
N GLY A 169 22.40 45.01 -6.48
CA GLY A 169 22.75 44.25 -7.68
C GLY A 169 23.01 42.76 -7.42
N PRO A 170 23.96 42.42 -6.51
CA PRO A 170 24.26 41.03 -6.16
C PRO A 170 23.05 40.26 -5.60
N ARG A 171 22.26 40.89 -4.73
CA ARG A 171 21.09 40.27 -4.11
C ARG A 171 19.93 40.08 -5.09
N TRP A 172 19.75 40.99 -6.03
CA TRP A 172 18.77 40.85 -7.11
C TRP A 172 19.08 39.66 -8.02
N GLU A 173 20.35 39.44 -8.36
CA GLU A 173 20.75 38.27 -9.14
C GLU A 173 20.61 36.97 -8.37
N ASP A 174 20.87 36.97 -7.06
CA ASP A 174 20.63 35.79 -6.23
C ASP A 174 19.13 35.46 -6.10
N LEU A 175 18.28 36.47 -5.91
CA LEU A 175 16.83 36.31 -5.89
C LEU A 175 16.31 35.72 -7.21
N LYS A 176 16.77 36.22 -8.37
CA LYS A 176 16.42 35.62 -9.69
C LYS A 176 16.84 34.15 -9.77
N ARG A 177 17.99 33.80 -9.23
CA ARG A 177 18.50 32.43 -9.21
C ARG A 177 17.63 31.53 -8.32
N LYS A 178 17.21 32.01 -7.15
CA LYS A 178 16.28 31.32 -6.26
C LYS A 178 14.92 31.09 -6.93
N ILE A 179 14.35 32.13 -7.56
CA ILE A 179 13.09 32.02 -8.31
C ILE A 179 13.20 30.99 -9.43
N ARG A 180 14.28 31.03 -10.23
CA ARG A 180 14.50 30.03 -11.30
C ARG A 180 14.58 28.61 -10.75
N ARG A 181 15.24 28.41 -9.61
CA ARG A 181 15.38 27.09 -8.98
C ARG A 181 14.03 26.49 -8.56
N VAL A 182 13.07 27.31 -8.13
CA VAL A 182 11.73 26.86 -7.74
C VAL A 182 10.84 26.59 -8.97
N ALA A 183 11.04 27.33 -10.05
CA ALA A 183 10.25 27.22 -11.28
C ALA A 183 10.66 26.06 -12.21
N THR A 184 11.82 25.43 -11.98
CA THR A 184 12.35 24.28 -12.75
C THR A 184 12.29 22.99 -11.95
#